data_AF-A0A962EJ97-F1
#
_entry.id   AF-A0A962EJ97-F1
#
_cell.length_a   1.000
_cell.length_b   1.000
_cell.length_c   1.000
_cell.angle_alpha   90.00
_cell.angle_beta   90.00
_cell.angle_gamma   90.00
#
_symmetry.space_group_name_H-M   'P 1'
#
loop_
_entity.id
_entity.type
_entity.pdbx_description
1 polymer ?
#
loop_
_entity_poly.entity_id
_entity_poly.type
_entity_poly.pdbx_seq_one_letter_code
_entity_poly.pdbx_strand_id
1 'polypeptide(L)' 'GDSDQPVTAHTEGLIIGRSNLPIVNQGDALMHIAQVKSFHTAGERIEGIAEEALSDPFFDEDEIL' A
#
# COMPACT_ATOMS: atom_id res chain seq x y z
N GLY A 1 21.72 16.30 12.14
CA GLY A 1 21.72 14.85 12.40
C GLY A 1 22.28 14.26 11.15
N ASP A 2 23.51 13.75 11.22
CA ASP A 2 24.38 13.66 10.03
C ASP A 2 24.48 12.22 9.50
N SER A 3 23.63 11.33 10.01
CA SER A 3 23.59 9.93 9.62
C SER A 3 22.15 9.47 9.41
N ASP A 4 21.89 8.84 8.28
CA ASP A 4 20.63 8.15 8.01
C ASP A 4 20.40 7.05 9.04
N GLN A 5 19.15 6.93 9.51
CA GLN A 5 18.76 5.88 10.44
C GLN A 5 17.76 4.95 9.78
N PRO A 6 18.00 3.62 9.77
CA PRO A 6 17.06 2.67 9.21
C PRO A 6 15.80 2.62 10.07
N VAL A 7 14.64 2.73 9.43
CA VAL A 7 13.34 2.52 10.06
C VAL A 7 12.88 1.11 9.72
N THR A 8 12.65 0.30 10.74
CA THR A 8 12.24 -1.09 10.59
C THR A 8 10.80 -1.28 11.03
N ALA A 9 10.10 -2.20 10.37
CA ALA A 9 8.75 -2.57 10.75
C ALA A 9 8.76 -3.39 12.05
N HIS A 10 7.85 -3.08 12.98
CA HIS A 10 7.66 -3.86 14.21
C HIS A 10 6.74 -5.07 14.03
N THR A 11 6.13 -5.22 12.86
CA THR A 11 5.22 -6.32 12.53
C THR A 11 5.46 -6.79 11.09
N GLU A 12 5.21 -8.06 10.85
CA GLU A 12 5.12 -8.62 9.51
C GLU A 12 3.81 -8.16 8.83
N GLY A 13 3.82 -8.04 7.50
CA GLY A 13 2.66 -7.64 6.71
C GLY A 13 3.02 -7.01 5.37
N LEU A 14 2.04 -6.35 4.76
CA LEU A 14 2.16 -5.65 3.48
C LEU A 14 2.19 -4.14 3.70
N ILE A 15 3.15 -3.45 3.08
CA ILE A 15 3.15 -1.98 3.06
C ILE A 15 2.08 -1.51 2.09
N ILE A 16 1.05 -0.83 2.60
CA ILE A 16 -0.05 -0.30 1.78
C ILE A 16 0.00 1.23 1.66
N GLY A 17 0.96 1.87 2.33
CA GLY A 17 1.20 3.31 2.22
C GLY A 17 2.57 3.68 2.76
N ARG A 18 3.22 4.66 2.12
CA ARG A 18 4.51 5.23 2.53
C ARG A 18 4.47 6.75 2.42
N SER A 19 5.05 7.44 3.40
CA SER A 19 5.28 8.88 3.30
C SER A 19 6.35 9.18 2.24
N ASN A 20 6.11 10.19 1.41
CA ASN A 20 7.08 10.72 0.44
C ASN A 20 7.51 12.16 0.80
N LEU A 21 7.32 12.56 2.06
CA LEU A 21 7.74 13.88 2.54
C LEU A 21 9.28 13.95 2.61
N PRO A 22 9.89 15.04 2.14
CA PRO A 22 11.34 15.20 2.15
C PRO A 22 11.91 15.39 3.56
N ILE A 23 11.09 15.87 4.49
CA ILE A 23 11.42 16.08 5.90
C ILE A 23 10.31 15.47 6.73
N VAL A 24 10.70 14.72 7.76
CA VAL A 24 9.80 14.07 8.71
C VAL A 24 10.26 14.36 10.14
N ASN A 25 9.32 14.34 11.07
CA ASN A 25 9.54 14.65 12.47
C ASN A 25 9.26 13.44 13.36
N GLN A 26 9.64 13.55 14.63
CA GLN A 26 9.30 12.54 15.62
C GLN A 26 7.78 12.43 15.76
N GLY A 27 7.27 11.21 15.65
CA GLY A 27 5.83 10.91 15.74
C GLY A 27 5.14 10.80 14.38
N ASP A 28 5.81 11.16 13.28
CA ASP A 28 5.25 10.99 11.94
C ASP A 28 5.15 9.50 11.57
N ALA A 29 4.01 9.14 10.98
CA ALA A 29 3.81 7.81 10.42
C ALA A 29 4.49 7.72 9.05
N LEU A 30 5.59 6.95 8.96
CA LEU A 30 6.36 6.81 7.72
C LEU A 30 5.84 5.72 6.79
N MET A 31 5.16 4.71 7.34
CA MET A 31 4.61 3.59 6.60
C MET A 31 3.36 3.04 7.29
N HIS A 32 2.43 2.51 6.50
CA HIS A 32 1.27 1.79 6.99
C HIS A 32 1.34 0.33 6.58
N ILE A 33 1.26 -0.57 7.56
CA ILE A 33 1.42 -2.01 7.36
C ILE A 33 0.09 -2.70 7.60
N ALA A 34 -0.44 -3.34 6.57
CA ALA A 34 -1.62 -4.19 6.64
C ALA A 34 -1.21 -5.62 6.98
N GLN A 35 -1.89 -6.23 7.95
CA GLN A 35 -1.73 -7.65 8.25
C GLN A 35 -2.75 -8.48 7.48
N VAL A 36 -2.26 -9.49 6.77
CA VAL A 36 -3.12 -10.44 6.05
C VAL A 36 -3.56 -11.53 7.01
N LYS A 37 -4.82 -11.47 7.45
CA LYS A 37 -5.39 -12.45 8.40
C LYS A 37 -5.49 -13.87 7.81
N SER A 38 -5.50 -13.99 6.49
CA SER A 38 -5.71 -15.26 5.77
C SER A 38 -4.89 -15.28 4.49
N PHE A 39 -3.65 -15.76 4.57
CA PHE A 39 -2.74 -15.83 3.43
C PHE A 39 -3.26 -16.73 2.31
N HIS A 40 -4.02 -17.79 2.65
CA HIS A 40 -4.56 -18.73 1.66
C HIS A 40 -5.59 -18.10 0.73
N THR A 41 -6.37 -17.12 1.21
CA THR A 41 -7.35 -16.37 0.37
C THR A 41 -6.78 -15.07 -0.20
N ALA A 42 -5.52 -14.74 0.08
CA ALA A 42 -4.98 -13.43 -0.28
C ALA A 42 -4.90 -13.24 -1.80
N GLY A 43 -4.51 -14.28 -2.54
CA GLY A 43 -4.48 -14.26 -4.01
C GLY A 43 -5.86 -14.02 -4.61
N GLU A 44 -6.84 -14.87 -4.25
CA GLU A 44 -8.23 -14.75 -4.72
C GLU A 44 -8.83 -13.37 -4.43
N ARG A 45 -8.53 -12.78 -3.26
CA ARG A 45 -9.00 -11.43 -2.91
C ARG A 45 -8.34 -10.33 -3.73
N ILE A 46 -7.04 -10.45 -4.03
CA ILE A 46 -6.34 -9.49 -4.89
C ILE A 46 -6.88 -9.58 -6.31
N GLU A 47 -7.08 -10.79 -6.83
CA GLU A 47 -7.68 -11.02 -8.16
C GLU A 47 -9.08 -10.41 -8.23
N GLY A 48 -9.93 -10.63 -7.23
CA GLY A 48 -11.27 -10.03 -7.19
C GLY A 48 -11.25 -8.49 -7.16
N ILE A 49 -10.33 -7.87 -6.43
CA ILE A 49 -10.17 -6.40 -6.42
C ILE A 49 -9.70 -5.90 -7.79
N ALA A 50 -8.78 -6.61 -8.44
CA ALA A 50 -8.28 -6.24 -9.76
C ALA A 50 -9.37 -6.37 -10.83
N GLU A 51 -10.15 -7.46 -10.81
CA GLU A 51 -11.30 -7.64 -11.69
C GLU A 51 -12.35 -6.55 -11.48
N GLU A 52 -12.69 -6.22 -10.23
CA GLU A 52 -13.64 -5.15 -9.91
C GLU A 52 -13.15 -3.79 -10.43
N ALA A 53 -11.88 -3.47 -10.23
CA ALA A 53 -11.27 -2.24 -10.72
C ALA A 53 -11.21 -2.16 -12.26
N LEU A 54 -10.99 -3.27 -12.95
CA LEU A 54 -11.01 -3.35 -14.42
C LEU A 54 -12.44 -3.34 -14.99
N SER A 55 -13.42 -3.76 -14.20
CA SER A 55 -14.84 -3.73 -14.59
C SER A 55 -15.51 -2.37 -14.40
N ASP A 56 -14.83 -1.45 -13.69
CA ASP A 56 -15.31 -0.08 -13.50
C ASP A 56 -15.22 0.69 -14.83
N PRO A 57 -16.37 1.13 -15.40
CA PRO A 57 -16.42 1.86 -16.66
C PRO A 57 -15.50 3.08 -16.72
N PHE A 58 -15.21 3.68 -15.55
CA PHE A 58 -14.33 4.83 -15.43
C PHE A 58 -12.87 4.54 -15.78
N PHE A 59 -12.48 3.26 -15.79
CA PHE A 59 -11.14 2.78 -16.16
C PHE A 59 -11.10 2.13 -17.55
N ASP A 60 -12.21 2.11 -18.29
CA ASP A 60 -12.26 1.60 -19.66
C ASP A 60 -11.47 2.56 -20.58
N GLU A 61 -10.53 2.02 -21.38
CA GLU A 61 -9.59 2.81 -22.20
C GLU A 61 -10.29 3.71 -23.24
N ASP A 62 -11.59 3.49 -23.47
CA ASP A 62 -12.43 4.24 -24.40
C ASP A 62 -13.12 5.48 -23.78
N GLU A 63 -13.02 5.70 -22.45
CA GLU A 63 -13.65 6.85 -21.76
C GLU A 63 -12.71 8.06 -21.53
N ILE A 64 -11.42 7.99 -21.90
CA ILE A 64 -10.54 9.16 -21.91
C ILE A 64 -10.70 9.93 -23.23
N LEU A 65 -11.64 10.89 -23.24
CA LEU A 65 -11.80 11.95 -24.25
C LEU A 65 -11.18 13.28 -23.80
#